data_AF-A0A962LZQ1-F1
#
_entry.id   AF-A0A962LZQ1-F1
#
_cell.length_a   1.000
_cell.length_b   1.000
_cell.length_c   1.000
_cell.angle_alpha   90.00
_cell.angle_beta   90.00
_cell.angle_gamma   90.00
#
_symmetry.space_group_name_H-M   'P 1'
#
loop_
_entity.id
_entity.type
_entity.pdbx_description
1 polymer ?
#
loop_
_entity_poly.entity_id
_entity_poly.type
_entity_poly.pdbx_seq_one_letter_code
_entity_poly.pdbx_strand_id
1 'polypeptide(L)'
;DSDGSGRGVVATVGGTAAGWSLYLDDAGRPVFEYRIFEYGQIRLQGMHPLTKGQHQLSVEFAYEGPGYAKGGIYTLKADGKTL
;
A
#
# COMPACT_ATOMS: atom_id res chain seq x y z
N ASP A 1 19.10 15.76 14.47
CA ASP A 1 18.43 15.25 13.26
C ASP A 1 18.63 13.76 13.14
N SER A 2 17.61 12.98 13.48
CA SER A 2 17.72 11.52 13.51
C SER A 2 17.66 10.96 12.09
N ASP A 3 18.74 10.29 11.69
CA ASP A 3 18.94 9.46 10.49
C ASP A 3 17.98 8.26 10.34
N GLY A 4 16.74 8.36 10.84
CA GLY A 4 15.75 7.30 10.75
C GLY A 4 15.09 7.25 9.37
N SER A 5 14.92 6.04 8.83
CA SER A 5 14.00 5.79 7.73
C SER A 5 12.58 6.25 8.12
N GLY A 6 11.87 6.91 7.20
CA GLY A 6 10.50 7.39 7.47
C GLY A 6 9.57 6.23 7.83
N ARG A 7 8.67 6.41 8.80
CA ARG A 7 7.73 5.38 9.25
C ARG A 7 6.34 5.96 9.51
N GLY A 8 5.30 5.15 9.34
CA GLY A 8 3.92 5.52 9.67
C GLY A 8 2.97 5.59 8.47
N VAL A 9 1.71 5.91 8.75
CA VAL A 9 0.62 5.90 7.77
C VAL A 9 0.67 7.12 6.86
N VAL A 10 0.58 6.88 5.55
CA VAL A 10 0.48 7.92 4.51
C VAL A 10 -0.98 8.17 4.14
N ALA A 11 -1.75 7.11 3.95
CA ALA A 11 -3.18 7.18 3.64
C ALA A 11 -3.90 5.94 4.16
N THR A 12 -5.17 6.08 4.53
CA THR A 12 -5.99 4.96 4.99
C THR A 12 -7.47 5.27 4.79
N VAL A 13 -8.26 4.25 4.47
CA VAL A 13 -9.72 4.32 4.47
C VAL A 13 -10.23 3.00 5.03
N GLY A 14 -11.11 3.07 6.03
CA GLY A 14 -11.66 1.86 6.62
C GLY A 14 -12.51 2.13 7.85
N GLY A 15 -13.07 1.05 8.36
CA GLY A 15 -13.70 0.97 9.67
C GLY A 15 -13.33 -0.35 10.33
N THR A 16 -14.12 -0.80 11.29
CA THR A 16 -13.81 -2.00 12.09
C THR A 16 -13.69 -3.27 11.25
N ALA A 17 -14.54 -3.42 10.23
CA ALA A 17 -14.71 -4.69 9.53
C ALA A 17 -13.84 -4.80 8.27
N ALA A 18 -13.55 -3.69 7.58
CA ALA A 18 -12.75 -3.69 6.36
C ALA A 18 -12.07 -2.34 6.16
N GLY A 19 -11.01 -2.33 5.37
CA GLY A 19 -10.27 -1.12 5.07
C GLY A 19 -8.87 -1.39 4.58
N TRP A 20 -8.28 -0.37 3.97
CA TRP A 20 -6.92 -0.41 3.48
C TRP A 20 -6.08 0.69 4.10
N SER A 21 -4.77 0.43 4.18
CA SER A 21 -3.77 1.38 4.63
C SER A 21 -2.54 1.33 3.73
N LEU A 22 -2.01 2.51 3.38
CA LEU A 22 -0.72 2.72 2.73
C LEU A 22 0.20 3.38 3.75
N TYR A 23 1.34 2.76 4.04
CA TYR A 23 2.24 3.21 5.11
C TYR A 23 3.70 2.84 4.84
N LEU A 24 4.60 3.39 5.65
CA LEU A 24 6.00 2.97 5.72
C LEU A 24 6.20 2.13 6.99
N ASP A 25 6.75 0.92 6.85
CA ASP A 25 7.06 0.03 7.99
C ASP A 25 8.23 0.56 8.84
N ASP A 26 8.60 -0.16 9.90
CA ASP A 26 9.70 0.26 10.79
C ASP A 26 11.07 0.33 10.07
N ALA A 27 11.23 -0.37 8.94
CA ALA A 27 12.40 -0.30 8.09
C ALA A 27 12.28 0.78 7.00
N GLY A 28 11.16 1.51 6.94
CA GLY A 28 10.85 2.53 5.94
C GLY A 28 10.50 2.00 4.56
N ARG A 29 10.06 0.74 4.47
CA ARG A 29 9.57 0.14 3.23
C ARG A 29 8.11 0.51 3.01
N PRO A 30 7.70 0.86 1.79
CA PRO A 30 6.29 1.04 1.47
C PRO A 30 5.52 -0.26 1.62
N VAL A 31 4.37 -0.18 2.29
CA VAL A 31 3.43 -1.29 2.46
C VAL A 31 2.02 -0.82 2.14
N PHE A 32 1.30 -1.61 1.36
CA PHE A 32 -0.14 -1.52 1.19
C PHE A 32 -0.79 -2.78 1.76
N GLU A 33 -1.71 -2.59 2.70
CA GLU A 33 -2.53 -3.66 3.26
C GLU A 33 -4.00 -3.37 3.02
N TYR A 34 -4.78 -4.39 2.66
CA TYR A 34 -6.23 -4.33 2.55
C TYR A 34 -6.85 -5.55 3.24
N ARG A 35 -7.66 -5.31 4.27
CA ARG A 35 -8.49 -6.33 4.91
C ARG A 35 -9.88 -6.36 4.27
N ILE A 36 -10.26 -7.55 3.77
CA ILE A 36 -11.55 -7.83 3.15
C ILE A 36 -12.42 -8.59 4.15
N PHE A 37 -12.88 -7.92 5.20
CA PHE A 37 -13.72 -8.55 6.23
C PHE A 37 -13.05 -9.80 6.82
N GLU A 38 -13.85 -10.85 7.05
CA GLU A 38 -13.38 -12.17 7.47
C GLU A 38 -12.98 -13.06 6.29
N TYR A 39 -12.99 -12.52 5.06
CA TYR A 39 -12.65 -13.29 3.87
C TYR A 39 -11.12 -13.41 3.69
N GLY A 40 -10.38 -12.33 3.93
CA GLY A 40 -8.94 -12.38 3.81
C GLY A 40 -8.26 -11.01 3.80
N GLN A 41 -6.98 -11.02 3.45
CA GLN A 41 -6.13 -9.85 3.41
C GLN A 41 -5.24 -9.86 2.16
N ILE A 42 -4.97 -8.67 1.64
CA ILE A 42 -3.95 -8.42 0.62
C ILE A 42 -2.85 -7.62 1.30
N ARG A 43 -1.59 -8.01 1.08
CA ARG A 43 -0.42 -7.31 1.58
C ARG A 43 0.63 -7.23 0.49
N LEU A 44 0.93 -6.00 0.06
CA LEU A 44 2.01 -5.68 -0.86
C LEU A 44 3.07 -4.90 -0.10
N GLN A 45 4.32 -5.31 -0.21
CA GLN A 45 5.43 -4.67 0.48
C GLN A 45 6.60 -4.53 -0.48
N GLY A 46 7.16 -3.32 -0.57
CA GLY A 46 8.39 -3.12 -1.31
C GLY A 46 9.59 -3.78 -0.65
N MET A 47 10.53 -4.25 -1.45
CA MET A 47 11.70 -4.98 -0.95
C MET A 47 12.69 -4.10 -0.16
N HIS A 48 12.76 -2.82 -0.49
CA HIS A 48 13.77 -1.89 0.03
C HIS A 48 13.16 -0.63 0.64
N PRO A 49 13.83 -0.03 1.64
CA PRO A 49 13.44 1.27 2.18
C PRO A 49 13.44 2.34 1.11
N LEU A 50 12.57 3.34 1.26
CA LEU A 50 12.72 4.56 0.47
C LEU A 50 14.00 5.30 0.86
N THR A 51 14.66 5.86 -0.14
CA THR A 51 15.77 6.78 0.09
C THR A 51 15.28 8.08 0.74
N LYS A 52 16.19 8.87 1.29
CA LYS A 52 15.84 10.21 1.77
C LYS A 52 15.44 11.08 0.59
N GLY A 53 14.29 11.76 0.70
CA GLY A 53 13.82 12.69 -0.33
C GLY A 53 12.32 12.66 -0.52
N GLN A 54 11.85 13.35 -1.57
CA GLN A 54 10.47 13.28 -2.01
C GLN A 54 10.27 12.04 -2.87
N HIS A 55 9.21 11.29 -2.56
CA HIS A 55 8.80 10.10 -3.28
C HIS A 55 7.29 10.15 -3.52
N GLN A 56 6.84 9.65 -4.67
CA GLN A 56 5.43 9.45 -4.96
C GLN A 56 5.08 7.98 -4.78
N LEU A 57 4.22 7.67 -3.82
CA LEU A 57 3.64 6.33 -3.68
C LEU A 57 2.30 6.26 -4.41
N SER A 58 2.07 5.17 -5.14
CA SER A 58 0.77 4.88 -5.73
C SER A 58 0.37 3.42 -5.52
N VAL A 59 -0.93 3.21 -5.38
CA VAL A 59 -1.55 1.90 -5.40
C VAL A 59 -2.55 1.90 -6.54
N GLU A 60 -2.32 1.05 -7.52
CA GLU A 60 -3.18 0.91 -8.69
C GLU A 60 -4.03 -0.34 -8.55
N PHE A 61 -5.33 -0.26 -8.84
CA PHE A 61 -6.23 -1.40 -8.88
C PHE A 61 -6.73 -1.63 -10.31
N ALA A 62 -6.17 -2.64 -10.98
CA ALA A 62 -6.57 -3.03 -12.33
C ALA A 62 -7.79 -3.95 -12.26
N TYR A 63 -8.98 -3.37 -12.41
CA TYR A 63 -10.28 -4.06 -12.34
C TYR A 63 -10.49 -5.02 -13.52
N GLU A 64 -11.01 -6.24 -13.26
CA GLU A 64 -11.00 -7.35 -14.23
C GLU A 64 -12.13 -7.38 -15.26
N GLY A 65 -13.13 -6.50 -15.22
CA GLY A 65 -14.15 -6.56 -16.27
C GLY A 65 -15.37 -5.67 -16.09
N PRO A 66 -16.32 -5.72 -17.04
CA PRO A 66 -17.56 -4.97 -16.92
C PRO A 66 -18.46 -5.57 -15.82
N GLY A 67 -19.19 -4.72 -15.11
CA GLY A 67 -20.13 -5.12 -14.06
C GLY A 67 -19.62 -4.84 -12.65
N TYR A 68 -20.35 -5.31 -11.65
CA TYR A 68 -20.08 -5.04 -10.23
C TYR A 68 -19.38 -6.22 -9.53
N ALA A 69 -18.64 -5.90 -8.46
CA ALA A 69 -18.04 -6.87 -7.54
C ALA A 69 -17.07 -7.88 -8.19
N LYS A 70 -16.39 -7.50 -9.29
CA LYS A 70 -15.28 -8.30 -9.82
C LYS A 70 -14.00 -8.05 -9.02
N GLY A 71 -13.06 -8.96 -9.18
CA GLY A 71 -11.72 -8.81 -8.67
C GLY A 71 -10.90 -7.80 -9.47
N GLY A 72 -9.62 -7.77 -9.16
CA GLY A 72 -8.64 -6.98 -9.84
C GLY A 72 -7.27 -7.17 -9.22
N ILE A 73 -6.26 -6.64 -9.89
CA ILE A 73 -4.87 -6.74 -9.44
C ILE A 73 -4.48 -5.42 -8.78
N TYR A 74 -4.06 -5.49 -7.52
CA TYR A 74 -3.40 -4.37 -6.86
C TYR A 74 -1.91 -4.35 -7.21
N THR A 75 -1.40 -3.17 -7.56
CA THR A 75 0.04 -2.92 -7.78
C THR A 75 0.48 -1.76 -6.90
N LEU A 76 1.49 -1.99 -6.07
CA LEU A 76 2.14 -0.93 -5.28
C LEU A 76 3.35 -0.40 -6.08
N LYS A 77 3.47 0.93 -6.16
CA LYS A 77 4.58 1.59 -6.85
C LYS A 77 5.20 2.71 -6.02
N ALA A 78 6.49 2.96 -6.24
CA ALA A 78 7.17 4.18 -5.87
C ALA A 78 7.77 4.84 -7.11
N ASP A 79 7.53 6.14 -7.29
CA ASP A 79 8.04 6.94 -8.40
C ASP A 79 7.74 6.29 -9.77
N GLY A 80 6.54 5.72 -9.91
CA GLY A 80 6.07 5.03 -11.11
C GLY A 80 6.64 3.62 -11.33
N LYS A 81 7.53 3.12 -10.46
CA LYS A 81 8.12 1.77 -10.52
C LYS A 81 7.38 0.82 -9.58
N THR A 82 7.01 -0.36 -10.10
CA THR A 82 6.48 -1.46 -9.28
C THR A 82 7.48 -1.90 -8.23
N LEU A 83 7.00 -2.07 -7.00
CA LEU A 83 7.76 -2.50 -5.84
C LEU A 83 7.68 -4.00 -5.59
#